data_AF-A0A2D6M9J7-F1
#
_entry.id   AF-A0A2D6M9J7-F1
#
_cell.length_a   1.000
_cell.length_b   1.000
_cell.length_c   1.000
_cell.angle_alpha   90.00
_cell.angle_beta   90.00
_cell.angle_gamma   90.00
#
_symmetry.space_group_name_H-M   'P 1'
#
loop_
_entity.id
_entity.type
_entity.pdbx_description
1 polymer ?
#
loop_
_entity_poly.entity_id
_entity_poly.type
_entity_poly.pdbx_seq_one_letter_code
_entity_poly.pdbx_strand_id
1 'polypeptide(L)'
;MKQKNSQIMKPKNGKINNSVLEKLALERSNATPIYKLKYFVGGSQITPYAKLKQWLMELRTRVESIESMEYLMKKCKLEIKQQEDKKEYTTNELQRELLDLEVINQTKDLNRYKRTLRDAINEKKYVLNLIHELLDSDEGKLPDGSSLMDVFGNKELEDELEQDYWTVRMAKQAALDMSFYGRVGEGNLDSILMMGMKQQHKVLKLATHFHLQLDQGMALLKDKSMGSLMTTNNENQGKLEEGNSSVNLLKGFEENQNG
;
A
#
# COMPACT_ATOMS: atom_id res chain seq x y z
N MET A 1 -0.68 -10.24 -21.94
CA MET A 1 -0.28 -9.02 -22.67
C MET A 1 1.09 -8.57 -22.18
N LYS A 2 2.09 -8.61 -23.06
CA LYS A 2 3.49 -8.30 -22.75
C LYS A 2 3.62 -6.82 -22.39
N GLN A 3 4.09 -6.51 -21.18
CA GLN A 3 4.56 -5.17 -20.82
C GLN A 3 5.71 -4.83 -21.77
N LYS A 4 5.50 -3.79 -22.60
CA LYS A 4 6.58 -3.17 -23.36
C LYS A 4 7.60 -2.66 -22.35
N ASN A 5 8.75 -3.33 -22.29
CA ASN A 5 9.98 -2.80 -21.74
C ASN A 5 10.23 -1.43 -22.38
N SER A 6 9.87 -0.37 -21.65
CA SER A 6 10.34 0.97 -21.95
C SER A 6 11.85 0.95 -21.72
N GLN A 7 12.60 1.10 -22.80
CA GLN A 7 14.03 1.41 -22.76
C GLN A 7 14.22 2.70 -21.96
N ILE A 8 14.42 2.59 -20.65
CA ILE A 8 14.89 3.71 -19.85
C ILE A 8 16.39 3.85 -20.12
N MET A 9 16.61 4.74 -21.09
CA MET A 9 17.81 5.48 -21.47
C MET A 9 19.00 5.32 -20.52
N LYS A 10 20.02 4.56 -20.94
CA LYS A 10 21.35 4.59 -20.33
C LYS A 10 22.05 5.91 -20.72
N PRO A 11 22.41 6.80 -19.78
CA PRO A 11 23.10 8.04 -20.10
C PRO A 11 24.55 7.76 -20.51
N LYS A 12 25.00 8.36 -21.62
CA LYS A 12 26.37 8.22 -22.15
C LYS A 12 27.48 8.80 -21.25
N ASN A 13 27.16 9.46 -20.13
CA ASN A 13 28.14 10.05 -19.18
C ASN A 13 27.70 9.99 -17.69
N GLY A 14 26.84 9.03 -17.31
CA GLY A 14 26.55 8.73 -15.89
C GLY A 14 25.71 9.77 -15.11
N LYS A 15 25.52 11.00 -15.60
CA LYS A 15 24.62 12.00 -14.99
C LYS A 15 23.32 12.11 -15.76
N ILE A 16 22.20 11.94 -15.04
CA ILE A 16 20.85 12.18 -15.57
C ILE A 16 20.65 13.69 -15.68
N ASN A 17 20.08 14.16 -16.79
CA ASN A 17 19.80 15.58 -17.02
C ASN A 17 18.66 16.08 -16.11
N ASN A 18 18.83 17.24 -15.49
CA ASN A 18 17.82 17.87 -14.62
C ASN A 18 16.47 18.05 -15.32
N SER A 19 16.44 18.46 -16.59
CA SER A 19 15.18 18.65 -17.34
C SER A 19 14.42 17.34 -17.53
N VAL A 20 15.13 16.22 -17.60
CA VAL A 20 14.53 14.87 -17.66
C VAL A 20 13.90 14.51 -16.32
N LEU A 21 14.57 14.83 -15.21
CA LEU A 21 14.03 14.59 -13.87
C LEU A 21 12.79 15.44 -13.60
N GLU A 22 12.82 16.73 -13.97
CA GLU A 22 11.69 17.65 -13.84
C GLU A 22 10.48 17.16 -14.65
N LYS A 23 10.70 16.76 -15.90
CA LYS A 23 9.66 16.20 -16.76
C LYS A 23 9.08 14.92 -16.15
N LEU A 24 9.93 13.99 -15.71
CA LEU A 24 9.49 12.74 -15.08
C LEU A 24 8.68 13.00 -13.80
N ALA A 25 9.10 13.96 -12.96
CA ALA A 25 8.40 14.31 -11.73
C ALA A 25 6.99 14.88 -11.99
N LEU A 26 6.80 15.59 -13.10
CA LEU A 26 5.50 16.14 -13.50
C LEU A 26 4.62 15.13 -14.26
N GLU A 27 5.21 14.17 -14.97
CA GLU A 27 4.47 13.20 -15.79
C GLU A 27 4.08 11.94 -15.03
N ARG A 28 4.92 11.49 -14.09
CA ARG A 28 4.67 10.30 -13.28
C ARG A 28 3.43 10.51 -12.42
N SER A 29 2.59 9.48 -12.37
CA SER A 29 1.47 9.42 -11.43
C SER A 29 1.98 9.25 -10.00
N ASN A 30 1.51 10.10 -9.09
CA ASN A 30 1.77 9.99 -7.66
C ASN A 30 0.57 9.36 -6.91
N ALA A 31 -0.33 8.72 -7.66
CA ALA A 31 -1.42 7.95 -7.10
C ALA A 31 -0.91 6.90 -6.11
N THR A 32 -1.69 6.70 -5.05
CA THR A 32 -1.46 5.69 -4.03
C THR A 32 -1.35 4.31 -4.69
N PRO A 33 -0.24 3.58 -4.50
CA PRO A 33 -0.06 2.28 -5.12
C PRO A 33 -1.11 1.27 -4.65
N ILE A 34 -1.57 0.40 -5.55
CA ILE A 34 -2.57 -0.63 -5.26
C ILE A 34 -2.15 -1.55 -4.11
N TYR A 35 -0.85 -1.87 -4.00
CA TYR A 35 -0.31 -2.66 -2.90
C TYR A 35 -0.58 -2.02 -1.53
N LYS A 36 -0.40 -0.69 -1.43
CA LYS A 36 -0.68 0.05 -0.19
C LYS A 36 -2.17 0.04 0.13
N LEU A 37 -3.01 0.29 -0.88
CA LEU A 37 -4.47 0.26 -0.74
C LEU A 37 -4.98 -1.13 -0.29
N LYS A 38 -4.40 -2.20 -0.84
CA LYS A 38 -4.80 -3.58 -0.53
C LYS A 38 -4.40 -3.99 0.88
N TYR A 39 -3.14 -3.83 1.26
CA TYR A 39 -2.61 -4.43 2.48
C TYR A 39 -2.62 -3.51 3.71
N PHE A 40 -2.43 -2.20 3.52
CA PHE A 40 -2.28 -1.26 4.63
C PHE A 40 -3.50 -0.35 4.85
N VAL A 41 -4.35 -0.20 3.83
CA VAL A 41 -5.63 0.52 3.96
C VAL A 41 -6.78 -0.44 4.18
N GLY A 42 -7.03 -1.35 3.23
CA GLY A 42 -8.06 -2.40 3.40
C GLY A 42 -7.62 -3.44 4.41
N GLY A 43 -6.48 -4.10 4.17
CA GLY A 43 -5.99 -5.20 5.00
C GLY A 43 -5.82 -4.89 6.49
N SER A 44 -5.62 -3.61 6.86
CA SER A 44 -5.54 -3.18 8.26
C SER A 44 -6.88 -3.25 9.02
N GLN A 45 -8.00 -3.36 8.29
CA GLN A 45 -9.34 -3.52 8.86
C GLN A 45 -9.68 -4.97 9.20
N ILE A 46 -8.81 -5.94 8.88
CA ILE A 46 -8.89 -7.34 9.29
C ILE A 46 -10.10 -8.12 8.73
N THR A 47 -11.33 -7.74 9.05
CA THR A 47 -12.57 -8.42 8.63
C THR A 47 -13.03 -7.94 7.24
N PRO A 48 -13.68 -8.81 6.44
CA PRO A 48 -14.22 -8.43 5.13
C PRO A 48 -15.16 -7.22 5.17
N TYR A 49 -16.07 -7.17 6.15
CA TYR A 49 -17.00 -6.05 6.33
C TYR A 49 -16.27 -4.73 6.54
N ALA A 50 -15.31 -4.69 7.48
CA ALA A 50 -14.57 -3.47 7.78
C ALA A 50 -13.64 -3.07 6.62
N LYS A 51 -13.06 -4.04 5.88
CA LYS A 51 -12.32 -3.79 4.63
C LYS A 51 -13.22 -3.08 3.60
N LEU A 52 -14.41 -3.61 3.36
CA LEU A 52 -15.36 -3.06 2.40
C LEU A 52 -15.81 -1.65 2.80
N LYS A 53 -16.17 -1.45 4.07
CA LYS A 53 -16.53 -0.13 4.62
C LYS A 53 -15.40 0.90 4.44
N GLN A 54 -14.15 0.53 4.73
CA GLN A 54 -13.01 1.39 4.49
C GLN A 54 -12.84 1.72 3.00
N TRP A 55 -12.91 0.74 2.10
CA TRP A 55 -12.78 1.01 0.67
C TRP A 55 -13.93 1.84 0.10
N LEU A 56 -15.16 1.69 0.60
CA LEU A 56 -16.28 2.57 0.23
C LEU A 56 -16.02 4.01 0.68
N MET A 57 -15.46 4.21 1.88
CA MET A 57 -15.05 5.54 2.35
C MET A 57 -13.92 6.12 1.48
N GLU A 58 -12.89 5.33 1.15
CA GLU A 58 -11.82 5.76 0.25
C GLU A 58 -12.40 6.12 -1.14
N LEU A 59 -13.31 5.31 -1.68
CA LEU A 59 -13.97 5.53 -2.97
C LEU A 59 -14.72 6.85 -2.97
N ARG A 60 -15.52 7.10 -1.92
CA ARG A 60 -16.26 8.36 -1.74
C ARG A 60 -15.31 9.55 -1.80
N THR A 61 -14.23 9.53 -1.02
CA THR A 61 -13.24 10.63 -1.03
C THR A 61 -12.66 10.88 -2.42
N ARG A 62 -12.42 9.84 -3.24
CA ARG A 62 -11.90 10.02 -4.61
C ARG A 62 -12.95 10.60 -5.54
N VAL A 63 -14.21 10.16 -5.43
CA VAL A 63 -15.31 10.70 -6.22
C VAL A 63 -15.49 12.19 -5.94
N GLU A 64 -15.59 12.57 -4.66
CA GLU A 64 -15.70 13.98 -4.24
C GLU A 64 -14.47 14.80 -4.69
N SER A 65 -13.26 14.23 -4.62
CA SER A 65 -12.05 14.89 -5.10
C SER A 65 -12.07 15.12 -6.61
N ILE A 66 -12.54 14.15 -7.40
CA ILE A 66 -12.70 14.27 -8.85
C ILE A 66 -13.67 15.40 -9.18
N GLU A 67 -14.86 15.40 -8.56
CA GLU A 67 -15.88 16.43 -8.78
C GLU A 67 -15.35 17.84 -8.44
N SER A 68 -14.63 17.96 -7.31
CA SER A 68 -13.98 19.21 -6.91
C SER A 68 -12.94 19.68 -7.94
N MET A 69 -12.09 18.77 -8.43
CA MET A 69 -11.07 19.10 -9.43
C MET A 69 -11.72 19.50 -10.77
N GLU A 70 -12.76 18.81 -11.21
CA GLU A 70 -13.51 19.15 -12.43
C GLU A 70 -14.13 20.54 -12.34
N TYR A 71 -14.73 20.88 -11.19
CA TYR A 71 -15.25 22.21 -10.91
C TYR A 71 -14.14 23.28 -10.97
N LEU A 72 -13.03 23.08 -10.24
CA LEU A 72 -11.91 24.03 -10.21
C LEU A 72 -11.29 24.23 -11.61
N MET A 73 -11.15 23.15 -12.38
CA MET A 73 -10.66 23.24 -13.76
C MET A 73 -11.60 24.04 -14.65
N LYS A 74 -12.92 23.87 -14.51
CA LYS A 74 -13.90 24.64 -15.29
C LYS A 74 -13.85 26.12 -14.90
N LYS A 75 -13.79 26.42 -13.61
CA LYS A 75 -13.65 27.79 -13.08
C LYS A 75 -12.38 28.47 -13.61
N CYS A 76 -11.24 27.81 -13.48
CA CYS A 76 -9.95 28.33 -13.93
C CYS A 76 -9.92 28.60 -15.44
N LYS A 77 -10.52 27.73 -16.27
CA LYS A 77 -10.65 27.99 -17.72
C LYS A 77 -11.48 29.24 -18.03
N LEU A 78 -12.55 29.49 -17.26
CA LEU A 78 -13.37 30.68 -17.44
C LEU A 78 -12.63 31.95 -17.00
N GLU A 79 -11.87 31.89 -15.90
CA GLU A 79 -11.03 32.99 -15.44
C GLU A 79 -9.94 33.34 -16.46
N ILE A 80 -9.26 32.33 -17.03
CA ILE A 80 -8.28 32.54 -18.12
C ILE A 80 -8.92 33.30 -19.27
N LYS A 81 -10.09 32.83 -19.74
CA LYS A 81 -10.83 33.49 -20.82
C LYS A 81 -11.20 34.93 -20.47
N GLN A 82 -11.64 35.20 -19.23
CA GLN A 82 -11.95 36.56 -18.79
C GLN A 82 -10.72 37.47 -18.80
N GLN A 83 -9.53 36.97 -18.47
CA GLN A 83 -8.30 37.77 -18.53
C GLN A 83 -7.84 37.99 -19.97
N GLU A 84 -7.99 37.00 -20.84
CA GLU A 84 -7.74 37.12 -22.28
C GLU A 84 -8.68 38.17 -22.91
N ASP A 85 -9.98 38.12 -22.60
CA ASP A 85 -10.96 39.11 -23.06
C ASP A 85 -10.59 40.53 -22.57
N LYS A 86 -10.22 40.70 -21.28
CA LYS A 86 -9.78 42.01 -20.73
C LYS A 86 -8.53 42.54 -21.42
N LYS A 87 -7.60 41.65 -21.79
CA LYS A 87 -6.36 42.02 -22.46
C LYS A 87 -6.64 42.63 -23.84
N GLU A 88 -7.63 42.13 -24.57
CA GLU A 88 -8.02 42.63 -25.90
C GLU A 88 -8.45 44.11 -25.86
N TYR A 89 -9.14 44.53 -24.79
CA TYR A 89 -9.63 45.90 -24.62
C TYR A 89 -8.65 46.82 -23.87
N THR A 90 -7.48 46.32 -23.47
CA THR A 90 -6.50 47.08 -22.68
C THR A 90 -5.50 47.81 -23.59
N THR A 91 -5.52 49.14 -23.57
CA THR A 91 -4.60 49.98 -24.37
C THR A 91 -3.20 50.10 -23.77
N ASN A 92 -3.06 50.14 -22.45
CA ASN A 92 -1.77 50.24 -21.75
C ASN A 92 -0.94 48.94 -21.88
N GLU A 93 0.28 49.06 -22.39
CA GLU A 93 1.21 47.93 -22.61
C GLU A 93 1.62 47.23 -21.31
N LEU A 94 1.95 47.98 -20.25
CA LEU A 94 2.31 47.40 -18.96
C LEU A 94 1.15 46.59 -18.36
N GLN A 95 -0.08 47.07 -18.53
CA GLN A 95 -1.27 46.38 -18.05
C GLN A 95 -1.53 45.09 -18.86
N ARG A 96 -1.23 45.08 -20.17
CA ARG A 96 -1.29 43.86 -20.99
C ARG A 96 -0.29 42.81 -20.52
N GLU A 97 0.94 43.21 -20.18
CA GLU A 97 1.95 42.30 -19.63
C GLU A 97 1.53 41.71 -18.27
N LEU A 98 0.93 42.51 -17.38
CA LEU A 98 0.40 42.02 -16.11
C LEU A 98 -0.70 40.97 -16.31
N LEU A 99 -1.61 41.19 -17.27
CA LEU A 99 -2.65 40.22 -17.62
C LEU A 99 -2.05 38.93 -18.19
N ASP A 100 -0.97 39.01 -18.96
CA ASP A 100 -0.26 37.82 -19.46
C ASP A 100 0.35 36.98 -18.33
N LEU A 101 0.95 37.63 -17.33
CA LEU A 101 1.47 36.94 -16.15
C LEU A 101 0.36 36.22 -15.37
N GLU A 102 -0.82 36.83 -15.26
CA GLU A 102 -1.99 36.23 -14.61
C GLU A 102 -2.48 35.00 -15.39
N VAL A 103 -2.60 35.10 -16.73
CA VAL A 103 -2.95 33.96 -17.60
C VAL A 103 -1.94 32.83 -17.46
N ILE A 104 -0.64 33.13 -17.41
CA ILE A 104 0.41 32.13 -17.19
C ILE A 104 0.25 31.45 -15.83
N ASN A 105 -0.02 32.23 -14.76
CA ASN A 105 -0.21 31.69 -13.42
C ASN A 105 -1.42 30.75 -13.35
N GLN A 106 -2.56 31.18 -13.87
CA GLN A 106 -3.79 30.36 -13.93
C GLN A 106 -3.60 29.11 -14.80
N THR A 107 -2.84 29.21 -15.90
CA THR A 107 -2.52 28.05 -16.74
C THR A 107 -1.66 27.01 -15.98
N LYS A 108 -0.74 27.44 -15.12
CA LYS A 108 0.04 26.53 -14.25
C LYS A 108 -0.87 25.81 -13.25
N ASP A 109 -1.81 26.53 -12.66
CA ASP A 109 -2.81 25.96 -11.75
C ASP A 109 -3.71 24.96 -12.46
N LEU A 110 -4.21 25.28 -13.66
CA LEU A 110 -4.98 24.35 -14.50
C LEU A 110 -4.20 23.06 -14.78
N ASN A 111 -2.91 23.16 -15.08
CA ASN A 111 -2.06 21.99 -15.30
C ASN A 111 -1.81 21.19 -14.02
N ARG A 112 -1.73 21.83 -12.85
CA ARG A 112 -1.70 21.14 -11.55
C ARG A 112 -2.99 20.35 -11.33
N TYR A 113 -4.16 20.98 -11.51
CA TYR A 113 -5.45 20.32 -11.35
C TYR A 113 -5.61 19.13 -12.29
N LYS A 114 -5.17 19.23 -13.56
CA LYS A 114 -5.15 18.10 -14.50
C LYS A 114 -4.34 16.90 -13.99
N ARG A 115 -3.17 17.14 -13.38
CA ARG A 115 -2.33 16.06 -12.81
C ARG A 115 -3.02 15.42 -11.61
N THR A 116 -3.55 16.23 -10.69
CA THR A 116 -4.30 15.73 -9.53
C THR A 116 -5.52 14.92 -9.94
N LEU A 117 -6.28 15.40 -10.94
CA LEU A 117 -7.44 14.69 -11.49
C LEU A 117 -7.05 13.32 -12.07
N ARG A 118 -5.96 13.26 -12.84
CA ARG A 118 -5.43 11.99 -13.38
C ARG A 118 -5.14 10.98 -12.26
N ASP A 119 -4.47 11.42 -11.20
CA ASP A 119 -4.13 10.56 -10.08
C ASP A 119 -5.38 10.11 -9.32
N ALA A 120 -6.33 11.00 -9.06
CA ALA A 120 -7.60 10.67 -8.41
C ALA A 120 -8.43 9.66 -9.22
N ILE A 121 -8.47 9.78 -10.56
CA ILE A 121 -9.13 8.81 -11.45
C ILE A 121 -8.47 7.43 -11.37
N ASN A 122 -7.13 7.38 -11.37
CA ASN A 122 -6.40 6.12 -11.24
C ASN A 122 -6.66 5.47 -9.88
N GLU A 123 -6.61 6.24 -8.78
CA GLU A 123 -6.93 5.73 -7.45
C GLU A 123 -8.36 5.22 -7.36
N LYS A 124 -9.33 5.96 -7.89
CA LYS A 124 -10.74 5.51 -7.95
C LYS A 124 -10.84 4.13 -8.61
N LYS A 125 -10.15 3.95 -9.75
CA LYS A 125 -10.12 2.67 -10.46
C LYS A 125 -9.50 1.56 -9.62
N TYR A 126 -8.40 1.84 -8.91
CA TYR A 126 -7.77 0.84 -8.04
C TYR A 126 -8.71 0.41 -6.90
N VAL A 127 -9.38 1.36 -6.26
CA VAL A 127 -10.33 1.06 -5.17
C VAL A 127 -11.52 0.26 -5.68
N LEU A 128 -12.10 0.64 -6.84
CA LEU A 128 -13.18 -0.12 -7.47
C LEU A 128 -12.77 -1.57 -7.77
N ASN A 129 -11.57 -1.77 -8.33
CA ASN A 129 -11.07 -3.11 -8.60
C ASN A 129 -10.94 -3.94 -7.31
N LEU A 130 -10.46 -3.34 -6.21
CA LEU A 130 -10.35 -4.05 -4.93
C LEU A 130 -11.71 -4.41 -4.33
N ILE A 131 -12.71 -3.51 -4.48
CA ILE A 131 -14.08 -3.79 -4.05
C ILE A 131 -14.66 -4.97 -4.85
N HIS A 132 -14.51 -4.95 -6.18
CA HIS A 132 -14.96 -6.05 -7.03
C HIS A 132 -14.24 -7.36 -6.69
N GLU A 133 -12.90 -7.34 -6.53
CA GLU A 133 -12.11 -8.51 -6.10
C GLU A 133 -12.65 -9.13 -4.80
N LEU A 134 -13.07 -8.30 -3.84
CA LEU A 134 -13.64 -8.78 -2.58
C LEU A 134 -15.04 -9.36 -2.77
N LEU A 135 -15.93 -8.63 -3.44
CA LEU A 135 -17.32 -9.06 -3.63
C LEU A 135 -17.43 -10.34 -4.47
N ASP A 136 -16.52 -10.54 -5.43
CA ASP A 136 -16.46 -11.76 -6.23
C ASP A 136 -15.85 -12.95 -5.48
N SER A 137 -15.15 -12.68 -4.36
CA SER A 137 -14.52 -13.72 -3.53
C SER A 137 -15.51 -14.33 -2.53
N ASP A 138 -15.15 -15.47 -1.95
CA ASP A 138 -15.94 -16.08 -0.88
C ASP A 138 -15.92 -15.25 0.42
N GLU A 139 -14.92 -14.38 0.62
CA GLU A 139 -14.93 -13.40 1.72
C GLU A 139 -16.00 -12.31 1.54
N GLY A 140 -16.46 -12.09 0.31
CA GLY A 140 -17.50 -11.11 -0.04
C GLY A 140 -18.92 -11.63 0.15
N LYS A 141 -19.10 -12.85 0.66
CA LYS A 141 -20.41 -13.47 0.86
C LYS A 141 -20.69 -13.63 2.36
N LEU A 142 -21.94 -13.42 2.74
CA LEU A 142 -22.45 -13.71 4.06
C LEU A 142 -22.68 -15.21 4.25
N PRO A 143 -22.88 -15.71 5.49
CA PRO A 143 -23.10 -17.13 5.76
C PRO A 143 -24.30 -17.75 5.03
N ASP A 144 -25.30 -16.93 4.67
CA ASP A 144 -26.48 -17.32 3.91
C ASP A 144 -26.25 -17.29 2.38
N GLY A 145 -25.05 -16.89 1.93
CA GLY A 145 -24.67 -16.76 0.53
C GLY A 145 -25.02 -15.41 -0.11
N SER A 146 -25.66 -14.51 0.63
CA SER A 146 -25.95 -13.14 0.15
C SER A 146 -24.68 -12.30 0.06
N SER A 147 -24.75 -11.15 -0.63
CA SER A 147 -23.59 -10.29 -0.82
C SER A 147 -23.30 -9.53 0.47
N LEU A 148 -22.02 -9.35 0.79
CA LEU A 148 -21.60 -8.47 1.88
C LEU A 148 -22.08 -7.01 1.66
N MET A 149 -22.40 -6.64 0.42
CA MET A 149 -22.99 -5.34 0.11
C MET A 149 -24.39 -5.17 0.70
N ASP A 150 -25.14 -6.26 0.88
CA ASP A 150 -26.52 -6.25 1.38
C ASP A 150 -26.62 -5.89 2.88
N VAL A 151 -25.47 -5.83 3.56
CA VAL A 151 -25.36 -5.37 4.96
C VAL A 151 -25.68 -3.87 5.06
N PHE A 152 -25.26 -3.06 4.09
CA PHE A 152 -25.37 -1.61 4.19
C PHE A 152 -26.83 -1.18 4.10
N GLY A 153 -27.31 -0.54 5.17
CA GLY A 153 -28.73 -0.17 5.34
C GLY A 153 -29.52 -1.09 6.27
N ASN A 154 -28.93 -2.20 6.73
CA ASN A 154 -29.44 -3.04 7.81
C ASN A 154 -28.65 -2.77 9.09
N LYS A 155 -29.21 -1.95 9.99
CA LYS A 155 -28.49 -1.46 11.17
C LYS A 155 -28.11 -2.59 12.13
N GLU A 156 -28.99 -3.56 12.30
CA GLU A 156 -28.74 -4.70 13.19
C GLU A 156 -27.55 -5.53 12.69
N LEU A 157 -27.47 -5.80 11.39
CA LEU A 157 -26.38 -6.56 10.79
C LEU A 157 -25.07 -5.77 10.74
N GLU A 158 -25.15 -4.46 10.51
CA GLU A 158 -24.01 -3.55 10.62
C GLU A 158 -23.40 -3.59 12.03
N ASP A 159 -24.23 -3.49 13.07
CA ASP A 159 -23.78 -3.52 14.47
C ASP A 159 -23.18 -4.90 14.84
N GLU A 160 -23.76 -6.00 14.35
CA GLU A 160 -23.22 -7.36 14.56
C GLU A 160 -21.83 -7.52 13.94
N LEU A 161 -21.66 -7.14 12.67
CA LEU A 161 -20.37 -7.27 11.97
C LEU A 161 -19.32 -6.29 12.49
N GLU A 162 -19.74 -5.13 12.99
CA GLU A 162 -18.86 -4.21 13.72
C GLU A 162 -18.41 -4.83 15.05
N GLN A 163 -19.29 -5.52 15.78
CA GLN A 163 -18.93 -6.26 16.98
C GLN A 163 -17.89 -7.34 16.68
N ASP A 164 -18.05 -8.10 15.59
CA ASP A 164 -17.10 -9.12 15.16
C ASP A 164 -15.74 -8.50 14.79
N TYR A 165 -15.74 -7.37 14.09
CA TYR A 165 -14.52 -6.62 13.80
C TYR A 165 -13.75 -6.26 15.06
N TRP A 166 -14.40 -5.63 16.04
CA TRP A 166 -13.75 -5.25 17.30
C TRP A 166 -13.30 -6.47 18.11
N THR A 167 -14.03 -7.58 18.04
CA THR A 167 -13.63 -8.83 18.67
C THR A 167 -12.28 -9.32 18.12
N VAL A 168 -12.14 -9.40 16.80
CA VAL A 168 -10.91 -9.88 16.16
C VAL A 168 -9.77 -8.86 16.35
N ARG A 169 -10.07 -7.57 16.25
CA ARG A 169 -9.07 -6.50 16.40
C ARG A 169 -8.44 -6.51 17.79
N MET A 170 -9.25 -6.50 18.84
CA MET A 170 -8.75 -6.54 20.21
C MET A 170 -8.01 -7.84 20.50
N ALA A 171 -8.47 -8.96 19.96
CA ALA A 171 -7.79 -10.23 20.12
C ALA A 171 -6.38 -10.21 19.53
N LYS A 172 -6.21 -9.65 18.33
CA LYS A 172 -4.88 -9.51 17.70
C LYS A 172 -3.97 -8.58 18.50
N GLN A 173 -4.48 -7.45 18.97
CA GLN A 173 -3.69 -6.50 19.78
C GLN A 173 -3.26 -7.14 21.11
N ALA A 174 -4.18 -7.79 21.82
CA ALA A 174 -3.89 -8.49 23.07
C ALA A 174 -2.90 -9.66 22.86
N ALA A 175 -3.00 -10.40 21.76
CA ALA A 175 -2.07 -11.48 21.43
C ALA A 175 -0.64 -10.96 21.20
N LEU A 176 -0.50 -9.80 20.53
CA LEU A 176 0.80 -9.15 20.36
C LEU A 176 1.37 -8.74 21.71
N ASP A 177 0.58 -8.12 22.58
CA ASP A 177 1.02 -7.76 23.93
C ASP A 177 1.50 -8.98 24.72
N MET A 178 0.75 -10.08 24.68
CA MET A 178 1.12 -11.33 25.34
C MET A 178 2.45 -11.88 24.80
N SER A 179 2.67 -11.79 23.50
CA SER A 179 3.89 -12.31 22.86
C SER A 179 5.14 -11.49 23.19
N PHE A 180 5.00 -10.18 23.43
CA PHE A 180 6.14 -9.30 23.74
C PHE A 180 6.34 -9.03 25.23
N TYR A 181 5.26 -8.99 26.02
CA TYR A 181 5.27 -8.58 27.42
C TYR A 181 4.78 -9.66 28.39
N GLY A 182 4.32 -10.82 27.89
CA GLY A 182 3.82 -11.94 28.70
C GLY A 182 2.44 -11.71 29.32
N ARG A 183 1.79 -10.57 29.04
CA ARG A 183 0.46 -10.22 29.54
C ARG A 183 -0.22 -9.24 28.59
N VAL A 184 -1.55 -9.14 28.66
CA VAL A 184 -2.30 -8.10 27.94
C VAL A 184 -1.94 -6.73 28.51
N GLY A 185 -1.68 -5.76 27.63
CA GLY A 185 -1.38 -4.38 28.03
C GLY A 185 -2.59 -3.70 28.68
N GLU A 186 -2.33 -2.75 29.58
CA GLU A 186 -3.37 -2.06 30.36
C GLU A 186 -4.45 -1.43 29.48
N GLY A 187 -4.05 -0.65 28.46
CA GLY A 187 -5.02 0.01 27.57
C GLY A 187 -5.87 -0.95 26.73
N ASN A 188 -5.28 -2.07 26.27
CA ASN A 188 -6.02 -3.09 25.54
C ASN A 188 -6.96 -3.85 26.47
N LEU A 189 -6.53 -4.15 27.70
CA LEU A 189 -7.38 -4.79 28.69
C LEU A 189 -8.54 -3.90 29.11
N ASP A 190 -8.31 -2.61 29.33
CA ASP A 190 -9.37 -1.62 29.64
C ASP A 190 -10.43 -1.58 28.53
N SER A 191 -9.99 -1.50 27.27
CA SER A 191 -10.88 -1.54 26.10
C SER A 191 -11.70 -2.85 26.03
N ILE A 192 -11.09 -3.99 26.39
CA ILE A 192 -11.80 -5.28 26.46
C ILE A 192 -12.85 -5.23 27.58
N LEU A 193 -12.52 -4.71 28.76
CA LEU A 193 -13.43 -4.65 29.90
C LEU A 193 -14.65 -3.75 29.66
N MET A 194 -14.58 -2.79 28.73
CA MET A 194 -15.72 -1.98 28.29
C MET A 194 -16.70 -2.74 27.37
N MET A 195 -16.32 -3.89 26.83
CA MET A 195 -17.18 -4.70 25.96
C MET A 195 -18.19 -5.53 26.77
N GLY A 196 -19.24 -6.04 26.13
CA GLY A 196 -20.17 -6.97 26.79
C GLY A 196 -19.48 -8.29 27.21
N MET A 197 -19.86 -8.85 28.36
CA MET A 197 -19.20 -10.03 28.97
C MET A 197 -18.98 -11.21 28.00
N LYS A 198 -19.96 -11.52 27.15
CA LYS A 198 -19.83 -12.58 26.15
C LYS A 198 -18.72 -12.29 25.14
N GLN A 199 -18.59 -11.03 24.72
CA GLN A 199 -17.57 -10.58 23.78
C GLN A 199 -16.19 -10.56 24.44
N GLN A 200 -16.07 -10.13 25.69
CA GLN A 200 -14.82 -10.20 26.46
C GLN A 200 -14.22 -11.61 26.44
N HIS A 201 -15.05 -12.62 26.74
CA HIS A 201 -14.63 -14.01 26.71
C HIS A 201 -14.17 -14.45 25.31
N LYS A 202 -14.91 -14.06 24.25
CA LYS A 202 -14.52 -14.35 22.86
C LYS A 202 -13.16 -13.71 22.53
N VAL A 203 -12.93 -12.45 22.90
CA VAL A 203 -11.67 -11.73 22.66
C VAL A 203 -10.51 -12.44 23.34
N LEU A 204 -10.62 -12.73 24.63
CA LEU A 204 -9.54 -13.34 25.40
C LEU A 204 -9.21 -14.74 24.88
N LYS A 205 -10.24 -15.55 24.57
CA LYS A 205 -10.05 -16.87 23.95
C LYS A 205 -9.32 -16.78 22.62
N LEU A 206 -9.73 -15.85 21.76
CA LEU A 206 -9.12 -15.65 20.43
C LEU A 206 -7.70 -15.08 20.55
N ALA A 207 -7.44 -14.19 21.51
CA ALA A 207 -6.11 -13.66 21.79
C ALA A 207 -5.15 -14.76 22.21
N THR A 208 -5.55 -15.63 23.14
CA THR A 208 -4.75 -16.81 23.52
C THR A 208 -4.47 -17.69 22.32
N HIS A 209 -5.46 -17.93 21.46
CA HIS A 209 -5.26 -18.71 20.24
C HIS A 209 -4.22 -18.09 19.30
N PHE A 210 -4.34 -16.79 19.00
CA PHE A 210 -3.37 -16.10 18.14
C PHE A 210 -1.96 -16.09 18.74
N HIS A 211 -1.83 -15.87 20.06
CA HIS A 211 -0.55 -15.92 20.75
C HIS A 211 0.11 -17.30 20.60
N LEU A 212 -0.64 -18.38 20.87
CA LEU A 212 -0.12 -19.75 20.72
C LEU A 212 0.29 -20.07 19.28
N GLN A 213 -0.49 -19.61 18.29
CA GLN A 213 -0.15 -19.78 16.87
C GLN A 213 1.12 -19.05 16.49
N LEU A 214 1.31 -17.82 16.97
CA LEU A 214 2.52 -17.03 16.73
C LEU A 214 3.75 -17.71 17.33
N ASP A 215 3.65 -18.16 18.59
CA ASP A 215 4.75 -18.84 19.28
C ASP A 215 5.16 -20.13 18.57
N GLN A 216 4.19 -20.98 18.21
CA GLN A 216 4.45 -22.22 17.46
C GLN A 216 5.04 -21.93 16.07
N GLY A 217 4.50 -20.94 15.36
CA GLY A 217 5.00 -20.55 14.04
C GLY A 217 6.44 -20.06 14.10
N MET A 218 6.77 -19.21 15.08
CA MET A 218 8.14 -18.73 15.29
C MET A 218 9.09 -19.86 15.66
N ALA A 219 8.67 -20.80 16.50
CA ALA A 219 9.48 -21.97 16.86
C ALA A 219 9.83 -22.82 15.64
N LEU A 220 8.83 -23.12 14.79
CA LEU A 220 9.03 -23.88 13.54
C LEU A 220 9.95 -23.15 12.55
N LEU A 221 9.79 -21.83 12.40
CA LEU A 221 10.65 -21.03 11.51
C LEU A 221 12.08 -20.96 12.04
N LYS A 222 12.27 -20.86 13.35
CA LYS A 222 13.59 -20.88 13.98
C LYS A 222 14.29 -22.21 13.76
N ASP A 223 13.57 -23.32 13.93
CA ASP A 223 14.10 -24.67 13.70
C ASP A 223 14.52 -24.89 12.23
N LYS A 224 13.64 -24.53 11.29
CA LYS A 224 13.96 -24.58 9.84
C LYS A 224 15.15 -23.69 9.48
N SER A 225 15.24 -22.50 10.06
CA SER A 225 16.35 -21.58 9.79
C SER A 225 17.67 -22.13 10.35
N MET A 226 17.64 -22.74 11.54
CA MET A 226 18.80 -23.42 12.12
C MET A 226 19.24 -24.60 11.25
N GLY A 227 18.30 -25.43 10.78
CA GLY A 227 18.58 -26.52 9.85
C GLY A 227 19.25 -26.02 8.56
N SER A 228 18.72 -24.95 7.95
CA SER A 228 19.29 -24.33 6.76
C SER A 228 20.70 -23.79 6.99
N LEU A 229 20.94 -23.13 8.14
CA LEU A 229 22.25 -22.61 8.52
C LEU A 229 23.29 -23.73 8.66
N MET A 230 22.91 -24.85 9.29
CA MET A 230 23.77 -26.02 9.45
C MET A 230 24.12 -26.66 8.09
N THR A 231 23.15 -26.81 7.18
CA THR A 231 23.43 -27.29 5.81
C THR A 231 24.33 -26.34 5.02
N THR A 232 24.11 -25.03 5.08
CA THR A 232 24.98 -24.06 4.39
C THR A 232 26.39 -24.02 4.96
N ASN A 233 26.55 -24.24 6.28
CA ASN A 233 27.86 -24.34 6.91
C ASN A 233 28.59 -25.62 6.47
N ASN A 234 27.90 -26.75 6.37
CA ASN A 234 28.47 -28.01 5.89
C ASN A 234 28.86 -27.95 4.40
N GLU A 235 28.05 -27.31 3.54
CA GLU A 235 28.39 -27.08 2.13
C GLU A 235 29.60 -26.15 1.95
N ASN A 236 29.72 -25.13 2.81
CA ASN A 236 30.88 -24.24 2.80
C ASN A 236 32.15 -24.93 3.35
N GLN A 237 32.02 -25.83 4.33
CA GLN A 237 33.13 -26.67 4.81
C GLN A 237 33.57 -27.69 3.75
N GLY A 238 32.64 -28.35 3.06
CA GLY A 238 32.96 -29.26 1.96
C GLY A 238 33.71 -28.58 0.80
N LYS A 239 33.35 -27.34 0.45
CA LYS A 239 34.07 -26.55 -0.56
C LYS A 239 35.47 -26.13 -0.12
N LEU A 240 35.69 -25.92 1.18
CA LEU A 240 37.02 -25.64 1.74
C LEU A 240 37.90 -26.90 1.75
N GLU A 241 37.32 -28.09 1.97
CA GLU A 241 38.03 -29.38 1.91
C GLU A 241 38.35 -29.82 0.47
N GLU A 242 37.45 -29.61 -0.49
CA GLU A 242 37.71 -29.83 -1.92
C GLU A 242 38.76 -28.85 -2.48
N GLY A 243 38.73 -27.59 -2.02
CA GLY A 243 39.76 -26.59 -2.35
C GLY A 243 41.15 -26.98 -1.84
N ASN A 244 41.25 -27.51 -0.61
CA ASN A 244 42.52 -27.98 -0.04
C ASN A 244 43.02 -29.29 -0.68
N SER A 245 42.12 -30.18 -1.10
CA SER A 245 42.50 -31.41 -1.83
C SER A 245 43.05 -31.11 -3.22
N SER A 246 42.54 -30.08 -3.88
CA SER A 246 43.02 -29.59 -5.18
C SER A 246 44.43 -28.97 -5.09
N VAL A 247 44.73 -28.29 -3.98
CA VAL A 247 46.06 -27.71 -3.71
C VAL A 247 47.10 -28.77 -3.36
N ASN A 248 46.70 -29.87 -2.70
CA ASN A 248 47.60 -30.99 -2.39
C ASN A 248 47.92 -31.87 -3.62
N LEU A 249 46.97 -32.01 -4.57
CA LEU A 249 47.22 -32.67 -5.86
C LEU A 249 48.22 -31.91 -6.73
N LEU A 250 48.23 -30.57 -6.69
CA LEU A 250 49.19 -29.74 -7.44
C LEU A 250 50.62 -29.81 -6.86
N LYS A 251 50.78 -29.91 -5.54
CA LYS A 251 52.09 -30.07 -4.90
C LYS A 251 52.75 -31.43 -5.19
N GLY A 252 51.97 -32.50 -5.36
CA GLY A 252 52.50 -33.82 -5.72
C GLY A 252 53.04 -33.93 -7.16
N PHE A 253 52.70 -32.99 -8.04
CA PHE A 253 53.22 -32.96 -9.42
C PHE A 253 54.53 -32.15 -9.56
N GLU A 254 54.79 -31.18 -8.69
CA GLU A 254 56.03 -30.38 -8.72
C GLU A 254 57.24 -31.11 -8.11
N GLU A 255 57.03 -32.07 -7.21
CA GLU A 255 58.13 -32.84 -6.60
C GLU A 255 58.67 -33.99 -7.48
N ASN A 256 57.94 -34.42 -8.51
CA ASN A 256 58.34 -35.51 -9.41
C ASN A 256 58.99 -35.05 -10.74
N GLN A 257 59.28 -33.75 -10.91
CA GLN A 257 60.02 -33.24 -12.08
C GLN A 257 61.44 -32.76 -11.78
N ASN A 258 61.91 -32.90 -10.53
CA ASN A 258 63.28 -32.54 -10.12
C ASN A 258 64.09 -33.75 -9.59
N GLY A 259 63.77 -34.96 -10.06
CA GLY A 259 64.55 -36.18 -9.83
C GLY A 259 65.33 -36.60 -11.06
#